data_AF-A0A3S5B620-F1
#
_entry.id   AF-A0A3S5B620-F1
#
_cell.length_a   1.000
_cell.length_b   1.000
_cell.length_c   1.000
_cell.angle_alpha   90.00
_cell.angle_beta   90.00
_cell.angle_gamma   90.00
#
_symmetry.space_group_name_H-M   'P 1'
#
loop_
_entity.id
_entity.type
_entity.pdbx_description
1 polymer ?
#
loop_
_entity_poly.entity_id
_entity_poly.type
_entity_poly.pdbx_seq_one_letter_code
_entity_poly.pdbx_strand_id
1 'polypeptide(L)'
;MGDILLKPLIQFAGTDVSSWFDEKTGDVRYLVDPITNCKTPYVPFGRFVHIPPNYPTTDWCNNFGTPWWKNEKYQIGLLSKDVRLIKIINTLTLHEDTIEASAQTVALLLTNHQIRLYKIPAYISYFIVLRTMKPPL
;
A
#
# COMPACT_ATOMS: atom_id res chain seq x y z
N MET A 1 18.60 -21.37 4.98
CA MET A 1 19.63 -20.33 5.15
C MET A 1 19.11 -19.06 4.50
N GLY A 2 18.30 -18.27 5.21
CA GLY A 2 17.75 -17.01 4.70
C GLY A 2 18.53 -15.83 5.27
N ASP A 3 18.77 -14.82 4.44
CA ASP A 3 19.47 -13.61 4.85
C ASP A 3 18.75 -12.94 6.03
N ILE A 4 19.48 -12.67 7.12
CA ILE A 4 18.93 -12.13 8.37
C ILE A 4 18.22 -10.80 8.13
N LEU A 5 18.69 -10.03 7.13
CA LEU A 5 18.13 -8.73 6.77
C LEU A 5 16.77 -8.80 6.07
N LEU A 6 16.39 -9.97 5.54
CA LEU A 6 15.08 -10.18 4.93
C LEU A 6 14.01 -10.59 5.94
N LYS A 7 14.41 -11.08 7.13
CA LYS A 7 13.45 -11.57 8.13
C LYS A 7 12.39 -10.53 8.51
N PRO A 8 12.74 -9.25 8.80
CA PRO A 8 11.73 -8.26 9.15
C PRO A 8 10.79 -7.96 7.97
N LEU A 9 11.31 -7.92 6.75
CA LEU A 9 10.50 -7.65 5.55
C LEU A 9 9.51 -8.79 5.26
N ILE A 10 9.94 -10.04 5.42
CA ILE A 10 9.08 -11.22 5.24
C ILE A 10 8.02 -11.26 6.34
N GLN A 11 8.39 -10.95 7.58
CA GLN A 11 7.47 -10.96 8.72
C GLN A 11 6.35 -9.93 8.59
N PHE A 12 6.63 -8.77 8.01
CA PHE A 12 5.66 -7.68 7.80
C PHE A 12 5.12 -7.63 6.37
N ALA A 13 5.34 -8.67 5.56
CA ALA A 13 4.84 -8.73 4.19
C ALA A 13 3.30 -8.63 4.16
N GLY A 14 2.78 -7.76 3.30
CA GLY A 14 1.33 -7.51 3.18
C GLY A 14 0.73 -6.62 4.29
N THR A 15 1.56 -6.10 5.21
CA THR A 15 1.14 -5.15 6.24
C THR A 15 1.65 -3.74 5.94
N ASP A 16 1.10 -2.74 6.63
CA ASP A 16 1.57 -1.36 6.51
C ASP A 16 2.88 -1.14 7.28
N VAL A 17 3.94 -0.76 6.55
CA VAL A 17 5.26 -0.44 7.09
C VAL A 17 5.52 1.07 7.20
N SER A 18 4.50 1.91 6.96
CA SER A 18 4.63 3.37 7.02
C SER A 18 5.18 3.87 8.37
N SER A 19 4.89 3.16 9.45
CA SER A 19 5.37 3.48 10.80
C SER A 19 6.90 3.43 10.97
N TRP A 20 7.62 2.76 10.06
CA TRP A 20 9.09 2.65 10.12
C TRP A 20 9.79 3.90 9.61
N PHE A 21 9.08 4.68 8.78
CA PHE A 21 9.61 5.84 8.09
C PHE A 21 9.07 7.13 8.72
N ASP A 22 9.87 8.19 8.62
CA ASP A 22 9.46 9.53 8.99
C ASP A 22 8.77 10.20 7.80
N GLU A 23 7.54 10.69 8.02
CA GLU A 23 6.69 11.28 6.98
C GLU A 23 7.32 12.54 6.35
N LYS A 24 8.19 13.25 7.09
CA LYS A 24 8.81 14.49 6.61
C LYS A 24 10.01 14.24 5.72
N THR A 25 10.84 13.27 6.09
CA THR A 25 12.11 13.01 5.41
C THR A 25 12.00 11.90 4.37
N GLY A 26 10.99 11.02 4.49
CA GLY A 26 10.88 9.81 3.68
C GLY A 26 12.01 8.80 3.95
N ASP A 27 12.76 9.00 5.03
CA ASP A 27 13.80 8.09 5.49
C ASP A 27 13.33 7.30 6.70
N VAL A 28 14.08 6.25 7.03
CA VAL A 28 13.90 5.49 8.26
C VAL A 28 13.99 6.43 9.46
N ARG A 29 13.15 6.23 10.46
CA ARG A 29 13.20 7.02 11.70
C ARG A 29 14.55 6.84 12.39
N TYR A 30 15.08 7.89 13.00
CA TYR A 30 16.32 7.85 13.79
C TYR A 30 16.03 8.19 15.25
N LEU A 31 16.73 7.51 16.15
CA LEU A 31 16.75 7.78 17.59
C LEU A 31 18.17 8.16 18.00
N VAL A 32 18.30 9.06 18.98
CA VAL A 32 19.58 9.31 19.64
C VAL A 32 19.74 8.28 20.75
N ASP A 33 20.75 7.42 20.63
CA ASP A 33 21.06 6.43 21.66
C ASP A 33 21.54 7.15 22.94
N PRO A 34 20.92 6.92 24.11
CA PRO A 34 21.29 7.60 25.35
C PRO A 34 22.73 7.30 25.81
N ILE A 35 23.33 6.20 25.35
CA ILE A 35 24.67 5.78 25.77
C ILE A 35 25.74 6.39 24.86
N THR A 36 25.61 6.18 23.55
CA THR A 36 26.61 6.65 22.57
C THR A 36 26.37 8.08 22.11
N ASN A 37 25.21 8.66 22.43
CA ASN A 37 24.72 9.95 21.94
C ASN A 37 24.76 10.09 20.41
N CYS A 38 24.79 8.95 19.72
CA CYS A 38 24.85 8.85 18.27
C CYS A 38 23.45 8.65 17.70
N LYS A 39 23.21 9.19 16.49
CA LYS A 39 21.96 8.98 15.76
C LYS A 39 21.97 7.59 15.15
N THR A 40 21.12 6.70 15.65
CA THR A 40 20.97 5.33 15.18
C THR A 40 19.60 5.13 14.53
N PRO A 41 19.48 4.27 13.50
CA PRO A 41 18.19 3.95 12.89
C PRO A 41 17.28 3.23 13.90
N TYR A 42 16.02 3.65 13.96
CA TYR A 42 15.01 3.06 14.83
C TYR A 42 14.40 1.81 14.17
N VAL A 43 14.89 0.65 14.59
CA VAL A 43 14.52 -0.66 14.01
C VAL A 43 14.09 -1.65 15.09
N PRO A 44 12.90 -1.47 15.70
CA PRO A 44 12.46 -2.30 16.84
C PRO A 44 12.27 -3.78 16.47
N PHE A 45 12.00 -4.07 15.19
CA PHE A 45 11.79 -5.44 14.69
C PHE A 45 13.07 -6.06 14.10
N GLY A 46 14.21 -5.38 14.23
CA GLY A 46 15.50 -5.81 13.70
C GLY A 46 15.92 -5.08 12.42
N ARG A 47 17.21 -5.15 12.13
CA ARG A 47 17.83 -4.51 10.95
C ARG A 47 17.35 -5.18 9.65
N PHE A 48 16.89 -4.38 8.69
CA PHE A 48 16.55 -4.84 7.35
C PHE A 48 17.50 -4.27 6.28
N VAL A 49 17.28 -4.68 5.02
CA VAL A 49 18.15 -4.37 3.87
C VAL A 49 18.40 -2.86 3.72
N HIS A 50 19.65 -2.49 3.41
CA HIS A 50 20.15 -1.12 3.21
C HIS A 50 20.19 -0.21 4.46
N ILE A 51 19.88 -0.72 5.66
CA ILE A 51 20.10 0.02 6.90
C ILE A 51 21.54 -0.13 7.39
N PRO A 52 22.22 0.99 7.76
CA PRO A 52 23.55 0.93 8.36
C PRO A 52 23.52 0.23 9.74
N PRO A 53 24.58 -0.51 10.10
CA PRO A 53 24.75 -1.02 11.46
C PRO A 53 24.97 0.13 12.46
N ASN A 54 24.63 -0.10 13.73
CA ASN A 54 24.80 0.91 14.79
C ASN A 54 26.28 1.15 15.16
N TYR A 55 27.14 0.18 14.85
CA TYR A 55 28.57 0.21 15.15
C TYR A 55 29.36 0.03 13.84
N PRO A 56 30.61 0.52 13.78
CA PRO A 56 31.45 0.29 12.61
C PRO A 56 31.66 -1.21 12.40
N THR A 57 31.32 -1.70 11.20
CA THR A 57 31.52 -3.10 10.81
C THR A 57 32.17 -3.15 9.43
N THR A 58 33.05 -4.13 9.21
CA THR A 58 33.67 -4.39 7.90
C THR A 58 32.71 -5.05 6.91
N ASP A 59 31.66 -5.70 7.41
CA ASP A 59 30.83 -6.60 6.62
C ASP A 59 29.62 -5.91 5.96
N TRP A 60 29.51 -4.59 6.10
CA TRP A 60 28.42 -3.81 5.53
C TRP A 60 28.87 -3.05 4.28
N CYS A 61 28.39 -3.50 3.12
CA CYS A 61 28.68 -2.86 1.84
C CYS A 61 27.75 -1.65 1.61
N ASN A 62 28.33 -0.46 1.40
CA ASN A 62 27.60 0.77 1.05
C ASN A 62 27.60 1.07 -0.47
N ASN A 63 27.71 0.04 -1.31
CA ASN A 63 27.81 0.17 -2.78
C ASN A 63 26.47 0.02 -3.51
N PHE A 64 25.35 -0.02 -2.77
CA PHE A 64 24.01 -0.19 -3.34
C PHE A 64 23.41 1.11 -3.92
N GLY A 65 24.03 2.26 -3.67
CA GLY A 65 23.55 3.56 -4.13
C GLY A 65 22.31 3.99 -3.37
N THR A 66 21.14 3.93 -4.01
CA THR A 66 19.87 4.37 -3.43
C THR A 66 19.24 3.25 -2.60
N PRO A 67 18.85 3.49 -1.33
CA PRO A 67 18.16 2.49 -0.53
C PRO A 67 16.81 2.13 -1.16
N TRP A 68 16.27 0.96 -0.83
CA TRP A 68 15.14 0.40 -1.57
C TRP A 68 13.86 1.23 -1.40
N TRP A 69 13.67 1.83 -0.23
CA TRP A 69 12.51 2.69 0.10
C TRP A 69 12.51 4.03 -0.64
N LYS A 70 13.65 4.46 -1.20
CA LYS A 70 13.77 5.67 -2.03
C LYS A 70 13.81 5.37 -3.52
N ASN A 71 13.79 4.09 -3.90
CA ASN A 71 13.95 3.69 -5.27
C ASN A 71 12.58 3.40 -5.90
N GLU A 72 12.16 4.29 -6.82
CA GLU A 72 10.88 4.21 -7.54
C GLU A 72 10.70 2.89 -8.31
N LYS A 73 11.79 2.20 -8.67
CA LYS A 73 11.74 0.89 -9.34
C LYS A 73 10.96 -0.15 -8.52
N TYR A 74 10.96 -0.03 -7.19
CA TYR A 74 10.27 -0.95 -6.29
C TYR A 74 8.87 -0.47 -5.90
N GLN A 75 8.44 0.71 -6.36
CA GLN A 75 7.11 1.25 -6.11
C GLN A 75 6.15 0.82 -7.22
N ILE A 76 5.16 0.00 -6.88
CA ILE A 76 4.12 -0.41 -7.82
C ILE A 76 2.79 0.20 -7.38
N GLY A 77 2.37 1.25 -8.09
CA GLY A 77 1.11 1.95 -7.83
C GLY A 77 1.16 2.92 -6.63
N LEU A 78 -0.02 3.35 -6.21
CA LEU A 78 -0.22 4.27 -5.08
C LEU A 78 -1.29 3.69 -4.15
N LEU A 79 -0.98 3.59 -2.87
CA LEU A 79 -1.96 3.19 -1.86
C LEU A 79 -2.98 4.31 -1.67
N SER A 80 -4.27 4.01 -1.82
CA SER A 80 -5.32 4.99 -1.61
C SER A 80 -5.60 5.19 -0.12
N LYS A 81 -5.71 6.44 0.31
CA LYS A 81 -6.11 6.79 1.68
C LYS A 81 -7.61 6.54 1.94
N ASP A 82 -8.43 6.66 0.88
CA ASP A 82 -9.89 6.57 0.97
C ASP A 82 -10.40 5.37 0.18
N VAL A 83 -10.52 4.24 0.88
CA VAL A 83 -11.15 3.02 0.39
C VAL A 83 -12.63 3.00 0.78
N ARG A 84 -13.48 2.51 -0.13
CA ARG A 84 -14.93 2.38 0.09
C ARG A 84 -15.39 1.01 -0.39
N LEU A 85 -16.31 0.42 0.36
CA LEU A 85 -17.00 -0.81 -0.05
C LEU A 85 -18.12 -0.47 -1.03
N ILE A 86 -18.14 -1.17 -2.15
CA ILE A 86 -19.09 -1.03 -3.24
C ILE A 86 -19.82 -2.36 -3.39
N LYS A 87 -21.15 -2.32 -3.30
CA LYS A 87 -21.99 -3.45 -3.64
C LYS A 87 -22.49 -3.33 -5.09
N ILE A 88 -22.10 -4.27 -5.92
CA ILE A 88 -22.51 -4.41 -7.31
C ILE A 88 -23.63 -5.43 -7.36
N ILE A 89 -24.77 -5.05 -7.95
CA ILE A 89 -25.91 -5.94 -8.12
C ILE A 89 -26.19 -6.09 -9.62
N ASN A 90 -26.14 -7.33 -10.09
CA ASN A 90 -26.68 -7.68 -11.39
C ASN A 90 -28.19 -7.82 -11.26
N THR A 91 -28.94 -6.84 -11.74
CA THR A 91 -30.40 -6.86 -11.66
C THR A 91 -31.06 -7.94 -12.51
N LEU A 92 -30.36 -8.48 -13.52
CA LEU A 92 -30.89 -9.55 -14.37
C LEU A 92 -30.87 -10.91 -13.65
N THR A 93 -29.81 -11.19 -12.89
CA THR A 93 -29.62 -12.48 -12.20
C THR A 93 -29.78 -12.38 -10.69
N LEU A 94 -30.00 -11.17 -10.15
CA LEU A 94 -30.00 -10.83 -8.72
C LEU A 94 -28.71 -11.24 -8.00
N HIS A 95 -27.60 -11.38 -8.74
CA HIS A 95 -26.30 -11.68 -8.14
C HIS A 95 -25.71 -10.41 -7.50
N GLU A 96 -25.20 -10.54 -6.28
CA GLU A 96 -24.60 -9.44 -5.53
C GLU A 96 -23.13 -9.75 -5.24
N ASP A 97 -22.26 -8.81 -5.59
CA ASP A 97 -20.84 -8.86 -5.27
C ASP A 97 -20.43 -7.60 -4.53
N THR A 98 -19.55 -7.73 -3.53
CA THR A 98 -19.00 -6.59 -2.79
C THR A 98 -17.50 -6.47 -3.07
N ILE A 99 -17.07 -5.29 -3.52
CA ILE A 99 -15.67 -4.99 -3.79
C ILE A 99 -15.20 -3.79 -2.95
N GLU A 100 -13.92 -3.79 -2.58
CA GLU A 100 -13.27 -2.63 -2.00
C GLU A 100 -12.57 -1.85 -3.11
N ALA A 101 -12.87 -0.56 -3.23
CA ALA A 101 -12.26 0.29 -4.24
C ALA A 101 -11.96 1.69 -3.72
N SER A 102 -10.95 2.32 -4.31
CA SER A 102 -10.63 3.71 -4.02
C SER A 102 -11.68 4.66 -4.59
N ALA A 103 -11.87 5.83 -3.96
CA ALA A 103 -12.77 6.87 -4.45
C ALA A 103 -12.52 7.24 -5.94
N GLN A 104 -11.25 7.25 -6.37
CA GLN A 104 -10.84 7.55 -7.74
C GLN A 104 -11.26 6.44 -8.70
N THR A 105 -11.06 5.18 -8.32
CA THR A 105 -11.52 4.01 -9.10
C THR A 105 -13.03 4.03 -9.26
N VAL A 106 -13.79 4.39 -8.22
CA VAL A 106 -15.25 4.53 -8.32
C VAL A 106 -15.61 5.57 -9.37
N ALA A 107 -15.01 6.76 -9.30
CA ALA A 107 -15.30 7.85 -10.24
C ALA A 107 -15.05 7.44 -11.70
N LEU A 108 -13.95 6.72 -11.97
CA LEU A 108 -13.61 6.18 -13.29
C LEU A 108 -14.62 5.14 -13.81
N LEU A 109 -15.12 4.27 -12.93
CA LEU A 109 -16.13 3.26 -13.32
C LEU A 109 -17.46 3.91 -13.72
N LEU A 110 -17.80 5.05 -13.11
CA LEU A 110 -19.03 5.80 -13.39
C LEU A 110 -18.98 6.56 -14.70
N THR A 111 -17.85 7.22 -14.99
CA THR A 111 -17.67 8.01 -16.22
C THR A 111 -17.59 7.14 -17.46
N ASN A 112 -17.04 5.92 -17.35
CA ASN A 112 -16.94 4.99 -18.47
C ASN A 112 -18.26 4.22 -18.78
N HIS A 113 -19.40 4.64 -18.20
CA HIS A 113 -20.74 4.08 -18.44
C HIS A 113 -20.91 2.58 -18.18
N GLN A 114 -19.94 1.89 -17.57
CA GLN A 114 -20.07 0.47 -17.26
C GLN A 114 -21.02 0.22 -16.07
N ILE A 115 -21.27 1.23 -15.22
CA ILE A 115 -22.07 1.10 -14.00
C ILE A 115 -22.91 2.37 -13.77
N ARG A 116 -24.23 2.23 -13.53
CA ARG A 116 -25.14 3.36 -13.25
C ARG A 116 -25.47 3.40 -11.76
N LEU A 117 -25.23 4.55 -11.12
CA LEU A 117 -25.50 4.76 -9.70
C LEU A 117 -26.94 5.18 -9.43
N TYR A 118 -27.56 4.57 -8.41
CA TYR A 118 -28.71 5.15 -7.73
C TYR A 118 -28.30 5.56 -6.32
N LYS A 119 -28.25 6.87 -6.07
CA LYS A 119 -27.87 7.46 -4.79
C LYS A 119 -29.10 7.49 -3.88
N ILE A 120 -29.17 6.59 -2.90
CA ILE A 120 -30.16 6.64 -1.81
C ILE A 120 -29.46 7.25 -0.58
N PRO A 121 -30.05 8.25 0.10
CA PRO A 121 -29.34 9.10 1.07
C PRO A 121 -29.04 8.46 2.44
N ALA A 122 -29.14 7.14 2.58
CA ALA A 122 -28.84 6.45 3.83
C ALA A 122 -28.12 5.13 3.54
N TYR A 123 -26.80 5.15 3.73
CA TYR A 123 -25.91 3.98 3.80
C TYR A 123 -25.82 3.07 2.56
N ILE A 124 -24.57 2.84 2.12
CA ILE A 124 -24.16 1.89 1.08
C ILE A 124 -24.70 2.28 -0.31
N SER A 125 -23.83 2.86 -1.14
CA SER A 125 -24.20 3.13 -2.54
C SER A 125 -24.44 1.81 -3.27
N TYR A 126 -25.67 1.60 -3.75
CA TYR A 126 -26.05 0.45 -4.58
C TYR A 126 -25.69 0.75 -6.05
N PHE A 127 -25.01 -0.18 -6.70
CA PHE A 127 -24.61 -0.05 -8.11
C PHE A 127 -25.40 -1.05 -8.96
N ILE A 128 -26.09 -0.55 -10.00
CA ILE A 128 -26.76 -1.38 -11.00
C ILE A 128 -25.89 -1.39 -12.26
N VAL A 129 -25.41 -2.57 -12.65
CA VAL A 129 -24.71 -2.77 -13.93
C VAL A 129 -25.77 -3.00 -15.02
N LEU A 130 -26.18 -1.93 -15.71
CA LEU A 130 -26.94 -2.06 -16.96
C LEU A 130 -25.95 -2.35 -18.09
N ARG A 131 -25.63 -3.63 -18.32
CA ARG A 131 -24.89 -4.03 -19.52
C ARG A 131 -25.80 -3.75 -20.73
N THR A 132 -25.40 -2.83 -21.61
CA THR A 132 -26.04 -2.69 -22.92
C THR A 132 -25.82 -4.00 -23.67
N MET A 133 -26.87 -4.82 -23.77
CA MET A 133 -26.90 -5.93 -24.71
C MET A 133 -26.87 -5.33 -26.11
N LYS A 134 -25.78 -5.55 -26.84
CA LYS A 134 -25.74 -5.33 -28.28
C LYS A 134 -26.80 -6.27 -28.88
N PRO A 135 -27.76 -5.79 -29.70
CA PRO A 135 -28.74 -6.67 -30.29
C PRO A 135 -28.04 -7.70 -31.19
N PRO A 136 -28.46 -8.97 -31.19
CA PRO A 136 -28.02 -9.91 -32.20
C PRO A 136 -28.55 -9.45 -33.58
N LEU A 137 -27.68 -9.56 -34.59
CA LEU A 137 -28.02 -9.38 -36.01
C LEU A 137 -29.07 -10.40 -36.48
#